data_AF-A0A562PFS4-F1
#
_entry.id   AF-A0A562PFS4-F1
#
_cell.length_a   1.000
_cell.length_b   1.000
_cell.length_c   1.000
_cell.angle_alpha   90.00
_cell.angle_beta   90.00
_cell.angle_gamma   90.00
#
_symmetry.space_group_name_H-M   'P 1'
#
loop_
_entity.id
_entity.type
_entity.pdbx_description
1 polymer ?
#
loop_
_entity_poly.entity_id
_entity_poly.type
_entity_poly.pdbx_seq_one_letter_code
_entity_poly.pdbx_strand_id
1 'polypeptide(L)'
;MRVPSTDLASSATSARGLVKTFGKLRAVDGVDLDVPRGMIFAILGPNGAGKTTLMRMLATLSRPDAGSATVMGHDLVQAPHEVRAAIAMTGQFASLDEDLTGRENLVLLARALGFSRSRRESPRG
;
A
#
# COMPACT_ATOMS: atom_id res chain seq x y z
N MET A 1 14.51 -20.26 11.11
CA MET A 1 13.90 -19.06 10.48
C MET A 1 13.24 -18.25 11.59
N ARG A 2 13.88 -17.17 12.08
CA ARG A 2 13.29 -16.30 13.10
C ARG A 2 12.41 -15.27 12.38
N VAL A 3 11.11 -15.32 12.63
CA VAL A 3 10.21 -14.18 12.34
C VAL A 3 10.70 -13.00 13.19
N PRO A 4 11.00 -11.82 12.60
CA PRO A 4 11.39 -10.66 13.37
C PRO A 4 10.26 -10.29 14.33
N SER A 5 10.61 -10.01 15.59
CA SER A 5 9.68 -9.50 16.60
C SER A 5 8.97 -8.27 16.05
N THR A 6 7.66 -8.39 15.81
CA THR A 6 6.83 -7.29 15.34
C THR A 6 6.74 -6.28 16.47
N ASP A 7 7.30 -5.09 16.27
CA ASP A 7 7.04 -3.96 17.14
C ASP A 7 5.59 -3.52 16.94
N LEU A 8 4.68 -4.15 17.71
CA LEU A 8 3.24 -3.95 17.67
C LEU A 8 2.81 -2.54 18.11
N ALA A 9 3.74 -1.73 18.65
CA ALA A 9 3.46 -0.37 19.10
C ALA A 9 3.48 0.68 17.98
N SER A 10 4.06 0.38 16.82
CA SER A 10 4.09 1.30 15.68
C SER A 10 2.97 1.01 14.68
N SER A 11 2.22 2.05 14.30
CA SER A 11 1.16 1.95 13.29
C SER A 11 1.77 1.77 11.90
N ALA A 12 1.25 0.81 11.13
CA ALA A 12 1.53 0.65 9.70
C ALA A 12 0.77 1.70 8.87
N THR A 13 -0.43 2.08 9.29
CA THR A 13 -1.23 3.10 8.61
C THR A 13 -1.99 3.90 9.64
N SER A 14 -1.79 5.22 9.67
CA SER A 14 -2.54 6.14 10.53
C SER A 14 -3.14 7.24 9.69
N ALA A 15 -4.44 7.51 9.84
CA ALA A 15 -5.15 8.59 9.17
C ALA A 15 -6.01 9.36 10.18
N ARG A 16 -6.09 10.68 10.01
CA ARG A 16 -6.93 11.57 10.81
C ARG A 16 -7.74 12.49 9.91
N GLY A 17 -9.06 12.40 10.00
CA GLY A 17 -10.02 13.24 9.29
C GLY A 17 -9.83 13.23 7.78
N LEU A 18 -9.49 12.08 7.17
CA LEU A 18 -9.15 12.02 5.75
C LEU A 18 -10.38 12.28 4.89
N VAL A 19 -10.28 13.21 3.93
CA VAL A 19 -11.39 13.63 3.06
C VAL A 19 -10.98 13.54 1.59
N LYS A 20 -11.91 13.08 0.75
CA LYS A 20 -11.83 13.19 -0.71
C LYS A 20 -13.17 13.59 -1.32
N THR A 21 -13.14 14.61 -2.16
CA THR A 21 -14.28 15.17 -2.87
C THR A 21 -14.05 15.09 -4.38
N PHE A 22 -15.08 14.68 -5.12
CA PHE A 22 -15.14 14.72 -6.58
C PHE A 22 -16.35 15.56 -7.00
N GLY A 23 -16.11 16.79 -7.45
CA GLY A 23 -17.19 17.74 -7.73
C GLY A 23 -18.01 18.02 -6.46
N LYS A 24 -19.29 17.61 -6.46
CA LYS A 24 -20.19 17.75 -5.30
C LYS A 24 -20.22 16.52 -4.38
N LEU A 25 -19.57 15.42 -4.77
CA LEU A 25 -19.59 14.16 -4.04
C LEU A 25 -18.40 14.09 -3.07
N ARG A 26 -18.65 14.08 -1.76
CA ARG A 26 -17.66 13.72 -0.74
C ARG A 26 -17.55 12.20 -0.69
N ALA A 27 -16.64 11.64 -1.47
CA ALA A 27 -16.45 10.19 -1.59
C ALA A 27 -15.78 9.56 -0.35
N VAL A 28 -14.98 10.35 0.37
CA VAL A 28 -14.49 10.01 1.71
C VAL A 28 -14.67 11.26 2.57
N ASP A 29 -15.25 11.10 3.77
CA ASP A 29 -15.72 12.23 4.56
C ASP A 29 -15.26 12.16 6.02
N GLY A 30 -13.98 12.43 6.27
CA GLY A 30 -13.44 12.54 7.62
C GLY A 30 -13.13 11.19 8.25
N VAL A 31 -12.46 10.29 7.51
CA VAL A 31 -12.11 8.96 8.03
C VAL A 31 -10.89 9.03 8.95
N ASP A 32 -11.06 8.52 10.16
CA ASP A 32 -9.98 8.16 11.08
C ASP A 32 -9.66 6.67 10.98
N LEU A 33 -8.37 6.35 10.97
CA LEU A 33 -7.89 4.97 10.87
C LEU A 33 -6.58 4.82 11.64
N ASP A 34 -6.41 3.69 12.32
CA ASP A 34 -5.12 3.28 12.88
C ASP A 34 -4.97 1.77 12.73
N VAL A 35 -3.99 1.34 11.94
CA VAL A 35 -3.71 -0.07 11.65
C VAL A 35 -2.32 -0.41 12.16
N PRO A 36 -2.19 -1.20 13.24
CA PRO A 36 -0.90 -1.64 13.75
C PRO A 36 -0.10 -2.45 12.72
N ARG A 37 1.23 -2.44 12.84
CA ARG A 37 2.08 -3.36 12.07
C ARG A 37 1.73 -4.82 12.37
N GLY A 38 1.77 -5.66 11.33
CA GLY A 38 1.46 -7.09 11.42
C GLY A 38 -0.04 -7.42 11.49
N MET A 39 -0.92 -6.42 11.38
CA MET A 39 -2.37 -6.62 11.40
C MET A 39 -2.94 -6.83 9.99
N ILE A 40 -3.92 -7.73 9.87
CA ILE A 40 -4.80 -7.80 8.71
C ILE A 40 -6.00 -6.89 8.99
N PHE A 41 -6.20 -5.88 8.14
CA PHE A 41 -7.30 -4.94 8.25
C PHE A 41 -8.17 -4.98 6.99
N ALA A 42 -9.50 -4.94 7.17
CA ALA A 42 -10.46 -4.99 6.08
C ALA A 42 -11.38 -3.75 6.08
N ILE A 43 -11.59 -3.17 4.91
CA ILE A 43 -12.56 -2.08 4.69
C ILE A 43 -13.82 -2.68 4.05
N LEU A 44 -14.93 -2.64 4.76
CA LEU A 44 -16.21 -3.25 4.37
C LEU A 44 -17.28 -2.18 4.18
N GLY A 45 -18.19 -2.40 3.24
CA GLY A 45 -19.29 -1.47 2.94
C GLY A 45 -19.85 -1.67 1.53
N PRO A 46 -21.01 -1.09 1.20
CA PRO A 46 -21.63 -1.23 -0.11
C PRO A 46 -20.81 -0.56 -1.23
N ASN A 47 -21.16 -0.85 -2.48
CA ASN A 47 -20.57 -0.14 -3.63
C ASN A 47 -20.87 1.36 -3.51
N GLY A 48 -19.89 2.19 -3.86
CA GLY A 48 -19.99 3.65 -3.70
C GLY A 48 -19.67 4.18 -2.29
N ALA A 49 -19.48 3.34 -1.27
CA ALA A 49 -19.14 3.78 0.09
C ALA A 49 -17.73 4.39 0.27
N GLY A 50 -17.00 4.68 -0.82
CA GLY A 50 -15.68 5.30 -0.73
C GLY A 50 -14.49 4.38 -0.49
N LYS A 51 -14.69 3.06 -0.35
CA LYS A 51 -13.61 2.08 -0.05
C LYS A 51 -12.43 2.17 -1.02
N THR A 52 -12.72 2.11 -2.32
CA THR A 52 -11.69 2.21 -3.37
C THR A 52 -11.03 3.59 -3.35
N THR A 53 -11.78 4.65 -3.06
CA THR A 53 -11.24 6.01 -2.94
C THR A 53 -10.27 6.12 -1.77
N LEU A 54 -10.63 5.57 -0.60
CA LEU A 54 -9.76 5.51 0.58
C LEU A 54 -8.49 4.71 0.27
N MET A 55 -8.61 3.51 -0.30
CA MET A 55 -7.47 2.68 -0.70
C MET A 55 -6.53 3.41 -1.67
N ARG A 56 -7.08 4.12 -2.66
CA ARG A 56 -6.28 4.91 -3.60
C ARG A 56 -5.55 6.07 -2.92
N MET A 57 -6.15 6.72 -1.93
CA MET A 57 -5.48 7.76 -1.15
C MET A 57 -4.32 7.19 -0.34
N LEU A 58 -4.55 6.11 0.40
CA LEU A 58 -3.51 5.42 1.17
C LEU A 58 -2.37 4.92 0.27
N ALA A 59 -2.68 4.56 -0.97
CA ALA A 59 -1.69 4.18 -1.99
C ALA A 59 -1.04 5.37 -2.73
N THR A 60 -1.37 6.62 -2.36
CA THR A 60 -0.92 7.87 -3.01
C THR A 60 -1.33 8.02 -4.49
N LEU A 61 -2.28 7.20 -4.96
CA LEU A 61 -2.87 7.27 -6.30
C LEU A 61 -3.96 8.36 -6.41
N SER A 62 -4.33 8.96 -5.28
CA SER A 62 -5.19 10.13 -5.20
C SER A 62 -4.76 10.97 -4.01
N ARG A 63 -4.63 12.30 -4.20
CA ARG A 63 -4.28 13.21 -3.10
C ARG A 63 -5.52 13.46 -2.23
N PRO A 64 -5.43 13.37 -0.90
CA PRO A 64 -6.50 13.83 0.00
C PRO A 64 -6.77 15.33 -0.18
N ASP A 65 -8.02 15.74 0.00
CA ASP A 65 -8.40 17.17 -0.04
C ASP A 65 -8.34 17.81 1.35
N ALA A 66 -8.48 17.00 2.41
CA ALA A 66 -8.24 17.41 3.80
C ALA A 66 -7.82 16.20 4.66
N GLY A 67 -7.40 16.49 5.89
CA GLY A 67 -6.88 15.51 6.83
C GLY A 67 -5.40 15.22 6.63
N SER A 68 -4.90 14.25 7.39
CA SER A 68 -3.51 13.78 7.31
C SER A 68 -3.46 12.27 7.40
N ALA A 69 -2.44 11.67 6.81
CA ALA A 69 -2.19 10.25 7.00
C ALA A 69 -0.70 9.92 6.79
N THR A 70 -0.29 8.82 7.39
CA THR A 70 1.01 8.20 7.20
C THR A 70 0.85 6.71 6.88
N VAL A 71 1.74 6.20 6.05
CA VAL A 71 1.86 4.77 5.73
C VAL A 71 3.31 4.37 5.90
N MET A 72 3.54 3.37 6.75
CA MET A 72 4.86 2.86 7.13
C MET A 72 5.80 3.95 7.67
N GLY A 73 5.24 5.02 8.25
CA GLY A 73 5.98 6.17 8.77
C GLY A 73 6.19 7.31 7.76
N HIS A 74 5.73 7.16 6.52
CA HIS A 74 5.84 8.19 5.47
C HIS A 74 4.51 8.93 5.28
N ASP A 75 4.56 10.26 5.20
CA ASP A 75 3.39 11.10 4.95
C ASP A 75 2.91 10.97 3.50
N LEU A 76 1.59 10.84 3.31
CA LEU A 76 0.98 10.65 1.99
C LEU A 76 1.23 11.80 1.00
N VAL A 77 1.40 13.03 1.49
CA VAL A 77 1.52 14.25 0.67
C VAL A 77 2.97 14.69 0.54
N GLN A 78 3.74 14.62 1.62
CA GLN A 78 5.13 15.07 1.67
C GLN A 78 6.11 14.01 1.16
N ALA A 79 5.81 12.72 1.35
CA ALA A 79 6.69 11.61 1.01
C ALA A 79 5.99 10.51 0.17
N PRO A 80 5.32 10.87 -0.95
CA PRO A 80 4.49 9.93 -1.68
C PRO A 80 5.31 8.84 -2.41
N HIS A 81 6.57 9.11 -2.74
CA HIS A 81 7.45 8.12 -3.38
C HIS A 81 7.87 7.04 -2.40
N GLU A 82 8.19 7.42 -1.17
CA GLU A 82 8.55 6.55 -0.06
C GLU A 82 7.37 5.66 0.33
N VAL A 83 6.15 6.22 0.38
CA VAL A 83 4.93 5.41 0.57
C VAL A 83 4.81 4.33 -0.49
N ARG A 84 4.94 4.69 -1.78
CA ARG A 84 4.83 3.70 -2.89
C ARG A 84 5.94 2.66 -2.87
N ALA A 85 7.14 3.01 -2.41
CA ALA A 85 8.23 2.05 -2.24
C ALA A 85 7.99 1.08 -1.07
N ALA A 86 7.23 1.51 -0.06
CA ALA A 86 6.95 0.73 1.15
C ALA A 86 5.73 -0.20 1.06
N ILE A 87 4.88 -0.06 0.04
CA ILE A 87 3.65 -0.83 -0.11
C ILE A 87 3.53 -1.48 -1.49
N ALA A 88 2.76 -2.57 -1.55
CA ALA A 88 2.27 -3.12 -2.80
C ALA A 88 0.74 -3.01 -2.82
N MET A 89 0.18 -2.54 -3.93
CA MET A 89 -1.25 -2.54 -4.17
C MET A 89 -1.55 -3.50 -5.31
N THR A 90 -2.25 -4.60 -5.02
CA THR A 90 -2.74 -5.51 -6.05
C THR A 90 -4.08 -4.99 -6.57
N GLY A 91 -4.22 -4.86 -7.89
CA GLY A 91 -5.51 -4.57 -8.53
C GLY A 91 -6.52 -5.71 -8.33
N GLN A 92 -7.79 -5.46 -8.67
CA GLN A 92 -8.80 -6.54 -8.74
C GLN A 92 -8.47 -7.58 -9.82
N PHE A 93 -7.73 -7.15 -10.84
CA PHE A 93 -7.00 -8.02 -11.75
C PHE A 93 -5.56 -8.02 -11.28
N ALA A 94 -5.02 -9.18 -10.93
CA ALA A 94 -3.60 -9.31 -10.66
C ALA A 94 -2.87 -8.77 -11.90
N SER A 95 -1.87 -7.92 -11.72
CA SER A 95 -1.03 -7.39 -12.81
C SER A 95 -0.10 -8.49 -13.38
N LEU A 96 -0.67 -9.67 -13.62
CA LEU A 96 0.00 -10.80 -14.22
C LEU A 96 -0.09 -10.62 -15.73
N ASP A 97 1.06 -10.75 -16.37
CA ASP A 97 1.12 -10.93 -17.81
C ASP A 97 0.81 -12.40 -18.10
N GLU A 98 -0.24 -12.65 -18.87
CA GLU A 98 -0.73 -14.00 -19.18
C GLU A 98 0.23 -14.75 -20.12
N ASP A 99 1.10 -14.04 -20.84
CA ASP A 99 2.13 -14.62 -21.69
C ASP A 99 3.39 -15.03 -20.90
N LEU A 100 3.45 -14.69 -19.60
CA LEU A 100 4.58 -14.98 -18.72
C LEU A 100 4.28 -16.12 -17.75
N THR A 101 5.28 -16.98 -17.54
CA THR A 101 5.24 -17.96 -16.44
C THR A 101 5.16 -17.26 -15.08
N GLY A 102 4.69 -17.96 -14.04
CA GLY A 102 4.63 -17.39 -12.68
C GLY A 102 5.99 -16.89 -12.18
N ARG A 103 7.09 -17.55 -12.57
CA ARG A 103 8.45 -17.10 -12.24
C ARG A 103 8.82 -15.79 -12.96
N GLU A 104 8.43 -15.65 -14.21
CA GLU A 104 8.70 -14.43 -14.99
C GLU A 104 7.92 -13.24 -14.46
N ASN A 105 6.66 -13.45 -14.07
CA ASN A 105 5.86 -12.45 -13.36
C ASN A 105 6.51 -12.02 -12.03
N LEU A 106 7.04 -12.98 -11.24
CA LEU A 106 7.78 -12.65 -10.01
C LEU A 106 9.07 -11.87 -10.29
N VAL A 107 9.82 -12.21 -11.33
CA VAL A 107 11.04 -11.48 -11.72
C VAL A 107 10.70 -10.07 -12.22
N LEU A 108 9.62 -9.91 -12.97
CA LEU A 108 9.12 -8.61 -13.42
C LEU A 108 8.77 -7.72 -12.22
N LEU A 109 7.97 -8.23 -11.28
CA LEU A 109 7.61 -7.52 -10.05
C LEU A 109 8.84 -7.20 -9.19
N ALA A 110 9.77 -8.13 -9.01
CA ALA A 110 10.99 -7.91 -8.25
C ALA A 110 11.83 -6.76 -8.85
N ARG A 111 11.98 -6.72 -10.17
CA ARG A 111 12.70 -5.64 -10.85
C ARG A 111 11.98 -4.29 -10.73
N ALA A 112 10.65 -4.28 -10.87
CA ALA A 112 9.85 -3.06 -10.70
C ALA A 112 9.97 -2.50 -9.28
N LEU A 113 10.15 -3.36 -8.28
CA LEU A 113 10.41 -2.99 -6.89
C LEU A 113 11.89 -2.67 -6.59
N GLY A 114 12.76 -2.63 -7.61
CA GLY A 114 14.17 -2.27 -7.45
C GLY A 114 15.08 -3.41 -6.98
N PHE A 115 14.59 -4.66 -6.90
CA PHE A 115 15.45 -5.81 -6.63
C PHE A 115 16.30 -6.13 -7.86
N SER A 116 17.60 -5.88 -7.77
CA SER A 116 18.57 -6.40 -8.72
C SER A 116 18.86 -7.88 -8.44
N ARG A 117 19.38 -8.62 -9.44
CA ARG A 117 19.83 -10.00 -9.21
C ARG A 117 20.92 -9.96 -8.13
N SER A 118 20.60 -10.40 -6.92
CA SER A 118 21.62 -10.84 -5.98
C SER A 118 22.48 -11.89 -6.70
N ARG A 119 23.77 -11.59 -6.82
CA ARG A 119 24.76 -12.53 -7.35
C ARG A 119 24.63 -13.80 -6.52
N ARG A 120 24.19 -14.89 -7.15
CA ARG A 120 24.25 -16.21 -6.53
C ARG A 120 25.72 -16.44 -6.17
N GLU A 121 26.06 -16.36 -4.89
CA GLU A 121 27.24 -17.05 -4.41
C GLU A 121 26.94 -18.54 -4.59
N SER A 122 27.64 -19.14 -5.55
CA SER A 122 27.68 -20.58 -5.72
C SER A 122 28.03 -21.21 -4.36
N PRO A 123 27.32 -22.25 -3.91
CA PRO A 123 27.78 -23.01 -2.75
C PRO A 123 29.18 -23.51 -3.07
N ARG A 124 30.18 -23.10 -2.28
CA ARG A 124 31.44 -23.82 -2.22
C ARG A 124 31.22 -24.99 -1.26
N GLY A 125 31.48 -26.20 -1.74
CA GLY A 125 31.50 -27.43 -0.94
C GLY A 125 30.39 -28.38 -1.32
#